data_AF-A0A1Z8LL32-F1
#
_entry.id   AF-A0A1Z8LL32-F1
#
_cell.length_a   1.000
_cell.length_b   1.000
_cell.length_c   1.000
_cell.angle_alpha   90.00
_cell.angle_beta   90.00
_cell.angle_gamma   90.00
#
_symmetry.space_group_name_H-M   'P 1'
#
loop_
_entity.id
_entity.type
_entity.pdbx_description
1 polymer ?
#
loop_
_entity_poly.entity_id
_entity_poly.type
_entity_poly.pdbx_seq_one_letter_code
_entity_poly.pdbx_strand_id
1 'polypeptide(L)'
;MDLKRDLVKYVRDRAKSKYQKSTECFICRSEENLDFHHFYGLTELLDIWLRKNKITISTAEDIMGVRDTFIEEHMEELYDEAVTLCHTHHLKLHSIYGKRPKLITGPKQKRWVEKQRDKHGMV
;
A
#
# COMPACT_ATOMS: atom_id res chain seq x y z
N MET A 1 4.14 10.08 23.87
CA MET A 1 3.51 9.15 22.92
C MET A 1 3.97 7.76 23.29
N ASP A 2 3.07 6.90 23.76
CA ASP A 2 3.40 5.51 24.12
C ASP A 2 3.06 4.55 22.96
N LEU A 3 3.59 4.88 21.78
CA LEU A 3 3.38 4.09 20.57
C LEU A 3 4.55 3.15 20.39
N LYS A 4 4.29 1.84 20.51
CA LYS A 4 5.30 0.79 20.29
C LYS A 4 5.65 0.59 18.81
N ARG A 5 4.86 1.16 17.89
CA ARG A 5 4.95 0.98 16.43
C ARG A 5 4.44 2.22 15.68
N ASP A 6 4.84 2.38 14.42
CA ASP A 6 4.24 3.37 13.52
C ASP A 6 2.72 3.13 13.37
N LEU A 7 1.93 4.21 13.36
CA LEU A 7 0.45 4.13 13.34
C LEU A 7 -0.09 3.26 12.19
N VAL A 8 0.49 3.43 11.00
CA VAL A 8 0.11 2.65 9.81
C VAL A 8 0.25 1.14 10.01
N LYS A 9 1.10 0.66 10.92
CA LYS A 9 1.26 -0.77 11.20
C LYS A 9 0.02 -1.34 11.89
N TYR A 10 -0.64 -0.59 12.77
CA TYR A 10 -1.89 -1.04 13.40
C TYR A 10 -3.03 -1.25 12.40
N VAL A 11 -3.07 -0.42 11.36
CA VAL A 11 -4.00 -0.52 10.23
C VAL A 11 -3.60 -1.70 9.33
N ARG A 12 -2.34 -1.75 8.90
CA ARG A 12 -1.85 -2.79 7.99
C ARG A 12 -2.00 -4.18 8.59
N ASP A 13 -1.62 -4.37 9.86
CA ASP A 13 -1.72 -5.66 10.54
C ASP A 13 -3.19 -6.13 10.61
N ARG A 14 -4.13 -5.19 10.73
CA ARG A 14 -5.57 -5.48 10.71
C ARG A 14 -6.08 -5.83 9.31
N ALA A 15 -5.62 -5.13 8.28
CA ALA A 15 -6.09 -5.31 6.91
C ALA A 15 -5.44 -6.50 6.18
N LYS A 16 -4.21 -6.87 6.55
CA LYS A 16 -3.34 -7.78 5.79
C LYS A 16 -3.96 -9.15 5.51
N SER A 17 -4.81 -9.67 6.40
CA SER A 17 -5.45 -10.97 6.20
C SER A 17 -6.42 -11.00 5.00
N LYS A 18 -6.85 -9.84 4.51
CA LYS A 18 -7.73 -9.70 3.34
C LYS A 18 -6.98 -9.38 2.04
N TYR A 19 -5.66 -9.21 2.09
CA TYR A 19 -4.87 -8.91 0.87
C TYR A 19 -4.91 -10.08 -0.10
N GLN A 20 -5.30 -9.80 -1.34
CA GLN A 20 -5.30 -10.76 -2.44
C GLN A 20 -3.93 -10.77 -3.11
N LYS A 21 -2.96 -11.39 -2.44
CA LYS A 21 -1.60 -11.53 -2.99
C LYS A 21 -1.59 -12.64 -4.05
N SER A 22 -1.13 -12.30 -5.25
CA SER A 22 -0.97 -13.26 -6.36
C SER A 22 0.15 -14.26 -6.07
N THR A 23 0.12 -15.38 -6.80
CA THR A 23 1.20 -16.39 -6.81
C THR A 23 2.36 -16.01 -7.72
N GLU A 24 2.21 -14.96 -8.53
CA GLU A 24 3.22 -14.50 -9.47
C GLU A 24 3.32 -12.97 -9.54
N CYS A 25 4.50 -12.49 -9.93
CA CYS A 25 4.77 -11.09 -10.21
C CYS A 25 3.97 -10.63 -11.43
N PHE A 26 3.21 -9.56 -11.29
CA PHE A 26 2.41 -9.00 -12.38
C PHE A 26 3.25 -8.57 -13.60
N ILE A 27 4.51 -8.16 -13.41
CA ILE A 27 5.36 -7.69 -14.51
C ILE A 27 6.01 -8.84 -15.28
N CYS A 28 6.57 -9.84 -14.58
CA CYS A 28 7.45 -10.85 -15.20
C CYS A 28 7.08 -12.31 -14.91
N ARG A 29 5.95 -12.56 -14.22
CA ARG A 29 5.50 -13.90 -13.78
C ARG A 29 6.45 -14.69 -12.88
N SER A 30 7.51 -14.08 -12.36
CA SER A 30 8.32 -14.72 -11.32
C SER A 30 7.44 -15.09 -10.12
N GLU A 31 7.54 -16.32 -9.63
CA GLU A 31 6.82 -16.82 -8.46
C GLU A 31 7.62 -16.63 -7.16
N GLU A 32 8.85 -16.09 -7.26
CA GLU A 32 9.78 -15.97 -6.16
C GLU A 32 9.77 -14.56 -5.54
N ASN A 33 10.01 -14.49 -4.23
CA ASN A 33 10.23 -13.24 -3.48
C ASN A 33 9.18 -12.17 -3.77
N LEU A 34 7.90 -12.53 -3.64
CA LEU A 34 6.78 -11.64 -3.95
C LEU A 34 6.50 -10.66 -2.82
N ASP A 35 6.19 -9.42 -3.19
CA ASP A 35 5.75 -8.34 -2.33
C ASP A 35 4.35 -7.86 -2.76
N PHE A 36 3.54 -7.44 -1.79
CA PHE A 36 2.24 -6.82 -2.02
C PHE A 36 2.39 -5.30 -1.94
N HIS A 37 2.29 -4.63 -3.09
CA HIS A 37 2.51 -3.20 -3.25
C HIS A 37 1.18 -2.47 -3.33
N HIS A 38 1.01 -1.40 -2.54
CA HIS A 38 -0.15 -0.51 -2.63
C HIS A 38 0.21 0.70 -3.49
N PHE A 39 -0.58 1.01 -4.51
CA PHE A 39 -0.32 2.19 -5.35
C PHE A 39 -0.53 3.50 -4.58
N TYR A 40 -1.45 3.49 -3.61
CA TYR A 40 -1.68 4.58 -2.68
C TYR A 40 -1.06 4.23 -1.31
N GLY A 41 -0.01 4.97 -0.93
CA GLY A 41 0.74 4.67 0.29
C GLY A 41 -0.11 4.82 1.55
N LEU A 42 -0.29 3.73 2.31
CA LEU A 42 -1.14 3.71 3.51
C LEU A 42 -0.76 4.75 4.57
N THR A 43 0.52 5.10 4.70
CA THR A 43 0.95 6.15 5.65
C THR A 43 0.41 7.51 5.25
N GLU A 44 0.46 7.87 3.97
CA GLU A 44 -0.07 9.14 3.47
C GLU A 44 -1.60 9.16 3.54
N LEU A 45 -2.26 8.05 3.17
CA LEU A 45 -3.72 7.92 3.30
C LEU A 45 -4.18 8.13 4.75
N LEU A 46 -3.55 7.43 5.69
CA LEU A 46 -3.89 7.55 7.10
C LEU A 46 -3.65 8.96 7.64
N ASP A 47 -2.51 9.57 7.34
CA ASP A 47 -2.19 10.93 7.80
C ASP A 47 -3.20 11.97 7.27
N ILE A 48 -3.60 11.86 6.00
CA ILE A 48 -4.60 12.75 5.39
C ILE A 48 -5.97 12.52 6.03
N TRP A 49 -6.37 11.26 6.21
CA TRP A 49 -7.65 10.91 6.80
C TRP A 49 -7.78 11.39 8.25
N LEU A 50 -6.77 11.17 9.07
CA LEU A 50 -6.73 11.64 10.46
C LEU A 50 -6.89 13.17 10.53
N ARG A 51 -6.17 13.91 9.67
CA ARG A 51 -6.28 15.37 9.59
C ARG A 51 -7.66 15.83 9.14
N LYS A 52 -8.21 15.22 8.09
CA LYS A 52 -9.55 15.54 7.56
C LYS A 52 -10.63 15.37 8.61
N ASN A 53 -10.54 14.31 9.41
CA ASN A 53 -11.50 13.99 10.48
C ASN A 53 -11.16 14.64 11.83
N LYS A 54 -10.07 15.43 11.90
CA LYS A 54 -9.61 16.09 13.14
C LYS A 54 -9.36 15.10 14.29
N ILE A 55 -8.88 13.89 13.95
CA ILE A 55 -8.58 12.83 14.90
C ILE A 55 -7.11 12.94 15.31
N THR A 56 -6.87 12.98 16.62
CA THR A 56 -5.52 12.94 17.19
C THR A 56 -5.29 11.59 17.83
N ILE A 57 -4.18 10.94 17.48
CA ILE A 57 -3.79 9.63 18.01
C ILE A 57 -2.61 9.83 18.97
N SER A 58 -2.78 9.49 20.24
CA SER A 58 -1.75 9.59 21.28
C SER A 58 -1.36 8.23 21.85
N THR A 59 -2.25 7.25 21.75
CA THR A 59 -2.11 5.88 22.28
C THR A 59 -2.36 4.81 21.22
N ALA A 60 -2.04 3.56 21.56
CA ALA A 60 -2.33 2.42 20.70
C ALA A 60 -3.85 2.15 20.64
N GLU A 61 -4.56 2.38 21.74
CA GLU A 61 -6.01 2.26 21.86
C GLU A 61 -6.72 3.23 20.92
N ASP A 62 -6.23 4.46 20.80
CA ASP A 62 -6.80 5.48 19.90
C ASP A 62 -6.80 4.98 18.44
N ILE A 63 -5.66 4.48 17.94
CA ILE A 63 -5.57 3.98 16.56
C ILE A 63 -6.36 2.68 16.38
N MET A 64 -6.40 1.82 17.39
CA MET A 64 -7.22 0.60 17.35
C MET A 64 -8.71 0.92 17.30
N GLY A 65 -9.16 2.02 17.92
CA GLY A 65 -10.55 2.48 17.89
C GLY A 65 -11.01 3.03 16.55
N VAL A 66 -10.11 3.50 15.70
CA VAL A 66 -10.45 4.14 14.41
C VAL A 66 -10.00 3.38 13.17
N ARG A 67 -9.10 2.38 13.32
CA ARG A 67 -8.52 1.69 12.16
C ARG A 67 -9.54 0.95 11.31
N ASP A 68 -10.59 0.40 11.91
CA ASP A 68 -11.60 -0.36 11.15
C ASP A 68 -12.43 0.60 10.28
N THR A 69 -12.84 1.76 10.81
CA THR A 69 -13.46 2.83 10.02
C THR A 69 -12.55 3.34 8.90
N PHE A 70 -11.27 3.57 9.18
CA PHE A 70 -10.31 3.95 8.13
C PHE A 70 -10.25 2.90 7.01
N ILE A 71 -10.21 1.61 7.36
CA ILE A 71 -10.18 0.49 6.40
C ILE A 71 -11.47 0.46 5.58
N GLU A 72 -12.62 0.62 6.21
CA GLU A 72 -13.93 0.63 5.55
C GLU A 72 -14.05 1.78 4.54
N GLU A 73 -13.52 2.97 4.87
CA GLU A 73 -13.55 4.14 3.98
C GLU A 73 -12.54 4.08 2.82
N HIS A 74 -11.53 3.22 2.89
CA HIS A 74 -10.44 3.13 1.88
C HIS A 74 -10.26 1.70 1.35
N MET A 75 -11.35 0.92 1.27
CA MET A 75 -11.26 -0.47 0.82
C MET A 75 -10.64 -0.60 -0.56
N GLU A 76 -10.96 0.31 -1.49
CA GLU A 76 -10.39 0.33 -2.83
C GLU A 76 -8.86 0.50 -2.77
N GLU A 77 -8.35 1.50 -2.05
CA GLU A 77 -6.91 1.74 -1.93
C GLU A 77 -6.15 0.65 -1.18
N LEU A 78 -6.81 -0.02 -0.23
CA LEU A 78 -6.21 -1.09 0.55
C LEU A 78 -6.17 -2.43 -0.18
N TYR A 79 -7.17 -2.73 -1.00
CA TYR A 79 -7.39 -4.08 -1.53
C TYR A 79 -7.35 -4.16 -3.05
N ASP A 80 -7.89 -3.16 -3.75
CA ASP A 80 -8.07 -3.21 -5.21
C ASP A 80 -6.96 -2.45 -5.95
N GLU A 81 -6.54 -1.30 -5.42
CA GLU A 81 -5.45 -0.48 -5.96
C GLU A 81 -4.09 -0.91 -5.39
N ALA A 82 -3.85 -2.22 -5.53
CA ALA A 82 -2.63 -2.89 -5.15
C ALA A 82 -2.19 -3.89 -6.23
N VAL A 83 -0.93 -4.33 -6.16
CA VAL A 83 -0.36 -5.28 -7.11
C VAL A 83 0.68 -6.17 -6.44
N THR A 84 0.77 -7.41 -6.90
CA THR A 84 1.85 -8.32 -6.49
C THR A 84 3.01 -8.22 -7.45
N LEU A 85 4.20 -7.92 -6.93
CA LEU A 85 5.44 -7.77 -7.70
C LEU A 85 6.53 -8.63 -7.07
N CYS A 86 7.46 -9.16 -7.86
CA CYS A 86 8.69 -9.69 -7.27
C CYS A 86 9.51 -8.55 -6.65
N HIS A 87 10.34 -8.89 -5.67
CA HIS A 87 11.11 -7.93 -4.89
C HIS A 87 11.92 -6.98 -5.76
N THR A 88 12.54 -7.49 -6.82
CA THR A 88 13.31 -6.68 -7.79
C THR A 88 12.47 -5.58 -8.44
N HIS A 89 11.27 -5.92 -8.93
CA HIS A 89 10.38 -4.94 -9.55
C HIS A 89 9.79 -3.97 -8.53
N HIS A 90 9.48 -4.47 -7.32
CA HIS A 90 8.99 -3.65 -6.22
C HIS A 90 10.04 -2.60 -5.80
N LEU A 91 11.30 -3.00 -5.63
CA LEU A 91 12.41 -2.07 -5.37
C LEU A 91 12.62 -1.09 -6.53
N LYS A 92 12.51 -1.55 -7.79
CA LYS A 92 12.65 -0.65 -8.94
C LYS A 92 11.56 0.42 -8.95
N LEU A 93 10.31 0.06 -8.67
CA LEU A 93 9.22 1.02 -8.52
C LEU A 93 9.52 2.03 -7.42
N HIS A 94 9.96 1.58 -6.25
CA HIS A 94 10.37 2.46 -5.15
C HIS A 94 11.60 3.32 -5.45
N SER A 95 12.51 2.90 -6.33
CA SER A 95 13.64 3.74 -6.74
C SER A 95 13.20 4.96 -7.57
N ILE A 96 12.02 4.90 -8.20
CA ILE A 96 11.49 5.95 -9.06
C ILE A 96 10.58 6.90 -8.27
N TYR A 97 9.67 6.35 -7.46
CA TYR A 97 8.67 7.14 -6.75
C TYR A 97 9.03 7.41 -5.28
N GLY A 98 10.06 6.74 -4.75
CA GLY A 98 10.44 6.79 -3.36
C GLY A 98 9.64 5.81 -2.49
N LYS A 99 10.01 5.74 -1.20
CA LYS A 99 9.35 4.86 -0.20
C LYS A 99 8.01 5.39 0.30
N ARG A 100 7.78 6.71 0.20
CA ARG A 100 6.58 7.41 0.65
C ARG A 100 6.14 8.45 -0.40
N PRO A 101 5.71 7.99 -1.59
CA PRO A 101 5.26 8.90 -2.65
C PRO A 101 3.95 9.59 -2.28
N LYS A 102 3.70 10.78 -2.86
CA LYS A 102 2.41 11.47 -2.74
C LYS A 102 1.30 10.66 -3.42
N LEU A 103 0.08 10.69 -2.87
CA LEU A 103 -1.08 9.93 -3.39
C LEU A 103 -1.40 10.21 -4.87
N ILE A 104 -1.17 11.44 -5.34
CA ILE A 104 -1.37 11.83 -6.76
C ILE A 104 -0.53 10.99 -7.74
N THR A 105 0.48 10.28 -7.25
CA THR A 105 1.32 9.41 -8.08
C THR A 105 0.79 7.98 -8.22
N GLY A 106 -0.24 7.56 -7.48
CA GLY A 106 -0.84 6.21 -7.57
C GLY A 106 -1.16 5.81 -9.02
N PRO A 107 -1.91 6.63 -9.79
CA PRO A 107 -2.19 6.36 -11.19
C PRO A 107 -0.94 6.33 -12.10
N LYS A 108 0.16 6.99 -11.70
CA LYS A 108 1.43 6.96 -12.44
C LYS A 108 2.19 5.67 -12.15
N GLN A 109 2.15 5.18 -10.91
CA GLN A 109 2.75 3.91 -10.51
C GLN A 109 2.08 2.74 -11.24
N LYS A 110 0.73 2.71 -11.29
CA LYS A 110 -0.05 1.71 -12.03
C LYS A 110 0.34 1.66 -13.51
N ARG A 111 0.34 2.82 -14.18
CA ARG A 111 0.81 2.96 -15.58
C ARG A 111 2.25 2.54 -15.79
N TRP A 112 3.14 2.77 -14.82
CA TRP A 112 4.52 2.33 -14.92
C TRP A 112 4.63 0.80 -14.86
N VAL A 113 3.87 0.17 -13.97
CA VAL A 113 3.80 -1.29 -13.81
C VAL A 113 3.28 -1.94 -15.10
N GLU A 114 2.18 -1.43 -15.66
CA GLU A 114 1.64 -1.86 -16.95
C GLU A 114 2.71 -1.77 -18.05
N LYS A 115 3.35 -0.59 -18.22
CA LYS A 115 4.43 -0.44 -19.20
C LYS A 115 5.61 -1.37 -18.98
N GLN A 116 5.93 -1.75 -17.75
CA GLN A 116 6.98 -2.75 -17.52
C GLN A 116 6.53 -4.14 -17.94
N ARG A 117 5.27 -4.50 -17.68
CA ARG A 117 4.68 -5.75 -18.13
C ARG A 117 4.73 -5.87 -19.66
N ASP A 118 4.38 -4.80 -20.37
CA ASP A 118 4.45 -4.74 -21.84
C ASP A 118 5.87 -5.00 -22.35
N LYS A 119 6.87 -4.38 -21.71
CA LYS A 119 8.29 -4.57 -22.06
C LYS A 119 8.80 -5.99 -21.84
N HIS A 120 8.15 -6.76 -20.97
CA HIS A 120 8.45 -8.17 -20.75
C HIS A 120 7.69 -9.10 -21.71
N GLY A 121 6.91 -8.55 -22.66
CA GLY A 121 6.20 -9.32 -23.69
C GLY A 121 4.94 -10.02 -23.18
N MET A 122 4.31 -9.50 -22.12
CA MET A 122 3.21 -10.16 -21.41
C MET A 122 1.82 -9.63 -21.79
N VAL A 123 1.70 -9.10 -23.01
CA VAL A 123 0.51 -8.49 -23.61
C VAL A 123 0.32 -9.01 -25.03
#